data_AF-A0A2M7I1H1-F1
#
_entry.id   AF-A0A2M7I1H1-F1
#
_cell.length_a   1.000
_cell.length_b   1.000
_cell.length_c   1.000
_cell.angle_alpha   90.00
_cell.angle_beta   90.00
_cell.angle_gamma   90.00
#
_symmetry.space_group_name_H-M   'P 1'
#
loop_
_entity.id
_entity.type
_entity.pdbx_description
1 polymer ?
#
loop_
_entity_poly.entity_id
_entity_poly.type
_entity_poly.pdbx_seq_one_letter_code
_entity_poly.pdbx_strand_id
1 'polypeptide(L)'
;LRVPAAIGDFLILNAIRESNGTAIAVSDKEIMEYSNLIGKTQGIFAAPEGGATLAAFIKLYKQGWINKDETIVLFNTGSGHKYYSLWD
;
A
#
# COMPACT_ATOMS: atom_id res chain seq x y z
N LEU A 1 -1.21 3.83 -12.33
CA LEU A 1 -1.23 2.35 -12.29
C LEU A 1 -1.26 1.81 -13.70
N ARG A 2 -0.46 0.78 -14.03
CA ARG A 2 -0.32 0.26 -15.41
C ARG A 2 -1.32 -0.83 -15.79
N VAL A 3 -2.27 -1.14 -14.91
CA VAL A 3 -3.32 -2.13 -15.15
C VAL A 3 -4.62 -1.38 -15.51
N PRO A 4 -5.11 -1.48 -16.75
CA PRO A 4 -6.24 -0.69 -17.23
C PRO A 4 -7.60 -1.13 -16.66
N ALA A 5 -7.72 -2.38 -16.21
CA ALA A 5 -8.89 -2.92 -15.53
C ALA A 5 -8.49 -4.06 -14.58
N ALA A 6 -9.19 -4.21 -13.45
CA ALA A 6 -8.93 -5.28 -12.50
C ALA A 6 -9.47 -6.62 -13.04
N ILE A 7 -8.64 -7.36 -13.80
CA ILE A 7 -9.01 -8.64 -14.44
C ILE A 7 -9.48 -9.70 -13.41
N GLY A 8 -9.02 -9.60 -12.16
CA GLY A 8 -9.38 -10.51 -11.06
C GLY A 8 -10.17 -9.83 -9.93
N ASP A 9 -10.97 -8.80 -10.21
CA ASP A 9 -11.75 -8.08 -9.22
C ASP A 9 -12.64 -9.00 -8.36
N PHE A 10 -13.30 -9.99 -8.97
CA PHE A 10 -14.10 -10.99 -8.26
C PHE A 10 -13.25 -11.84 -7.31
N LEU A 11 -12.02 -12.21 -7.69
CA LEU A 11 -11.09 -12.94 -6.82
C LEU A 11 -10.65 -12.07 -5.63
N ILE A 12 -10.39 -10.78 -5.87
CA ILE A 12 -10.03 -9.82 -4.82
C ILE A 12 -11.20 -9.68 -3.82
N LEU A 13 -12.43 -9.50 -4.31
CA LEU A 13 -13.61 -9.37 -3.47
C LEU A 13 -13.90 -10.66 -2.68
N ASN A 14 -13.68 -11.84 -3.28
CA ASN A 14 -13.81 -13.11 -2.58
C ASN A 14 -12.77 -13.24 -1.47
N ALA A 15 -11.50 -12.96 -1.76
CA ALA A 15 -10.43 -13.02 -0.77
C ALA A 15 -10.69 -12.09 0.43
N ILE A 16 -11.15 -10.85 0.17
CA ILE A 16 -11.51 -9.90 1.24
C ILE A 16 -12.65 -10.45 2.11
N ARG A 17 -13.71 -11.01 1.51
CA ARG A 17 -14.85 -11.55 2.26
C ARG A 17 -14.47 -12.80 3.06
N GLU A 18 -13.76 -13.74 2.44
CA GLU A 18 -13.32 -14.99 3.07
C GLU A 18 -12.36 -14.73 4.24
N SER A 19 -11.49 -13.72 4.11
CA SER A 19 -10.57 -13.34 5.18
C SER A 19 -11.18 -12.44 6.26
N ASN A 20 -12.46 -12.06 6.15
CA ASN A 20 -13.07 -10.98 6.93
C ASN A 20 -12.22 -9.68 6.91
N GLY A 21 -11.60 -9.39 5.76
CA GLY A 21 -10.74 -8.25 5.54
C GLY A 21 -11.51 -6.97 5.21
N THR A 22 -10.77 -5.96 4.74
CA THR A 22 -11.33 -4.67 4.32
C THR A 22 -10.58 -4.11 3.11
N ALA A 23 -11.15 -3.08 2.49
CA ALA A 23 -10.52 -2.29 1.43
C ALA A 23 -10.73 -0.81 1.70
N ILE A 24 -9.68 0.00 1.51
CA ILE A 24 -9.74 1.44 1.67
C ILE A 24 -9.04 2.14 0.52
N ALA A 25 -9.48 3.36 0.23
CA ALA A 25 -8.85 4.23 -0.75
C ALA A 25 -7.75 5.10 -0.10
N VAL A 26 -6.66 5.28 -0.85
CA VAL A 26 -5.58 6.21 -0.55
C VAL A 26 -5.34 7.09 -1.77
N SER A 27 -4.98 8.35 -1.53
CA SER A 27 -4.69 9.31 -2.59
C SER A 27 -3.25 9.18 -3.09
N ASP A 28 -2.99 9.61 -4.32
CA ASP A 28 -1.64 9.64 -4.89
C ASP A 28 -0.66 10.45 -4.01
N LYS A 29 -1.13 11.53 -3.38
CA LYS A 29 -0.33 12.32 -2.44
C LYS A 29 0.13 11.48 -1.25
N GLU A 30 -0.78 10.73 -0.63
CA GLU A 30 -0.45 9.84 0.48
C GLU A 30 0.51 8.73 0.03
N ILE A 31 0.27 8.15 -1.15
CA ILE A 31 1.14 7.13 -1.73
C ILE A 31 2.58 7.65 -1.83
N MET A 32 2.78 8.85 -2.37
CA MET A 32 4.11 9.44 -2.51
C MET A 32 4.72 9.83 -1.16
N GLU A 33 3.94 10.40 -0.25
CA GLU A 33 4.37 10.74 1.10
C GLU A 33 4.94 9.51 1.83
N TYR A 34 4.18 8.41 1.83
CA TYR A 34 4.57 7.20 2.55
C TYR A 34 5.63 6.39 1.81
N SER A 35 5.69 6.41 0.47
CA SER A 35 6.82 5.84 -0.28
C SER A 35 8.14 6.53 0.11
N ASN A 36 8.12 7.87 0.20
CA ASN A 36 9.27 8.64 0.64
C ASN A 36 9.64 8.38 2.09
N LEU A 37 8.65 8.19 2.98
CA LEU A 37 8.89 7.86 4.38
C LEU A 37 9.60 6.50 4.53
N ILE A 38 9.19 5.49 3.77
CA ILE A 38 9.86 4.17 3.74
C ILE A 38 11.33 4.34 3.34
N GLY A 39 11.61 5.09 2.27
CA GLY A 39 12.98 5.37 1.84
C GLY A 39 13.80 6.10 2.89
N LYS A 40 13.24 7.16 3.49
CA LYS A 40 13.93 8.00 4.49
C LYS A 40 14.22 7.27 5.80
N THR A 41 13.38 6.33 6.21
CA THR A 41 13.47 5.69 7.54
C THR A 41 14.07 4.29 7.52
N GLN A 42 13.84 3.52 6.44
CA GLN A 42 14.27 2.12 6.33
C GLN A 42 15.35 1.92 5.27
N GLY A 43 15.69 2.94 4.47
CA GLY A 43 16.64 2.82 3.37
C GLY A 43 16.12 1.97 2.19
N ILE A 44 14.80 1.75 2.13
CA ILE A 44 14.17 0.93 1.08
C ILE A 44 13.61 1.85 0.00
N PHE A 45 14.13 1.76 -1.22
CA PHE A 45 13.54 2.45 -2.37
C PHE A 45 12.33 1.68 -2.92
N ALA A 46 11.23 1.74 -2.15
CA ALA A 46 9.96 1.09 -2.44
C ALA A 46 9.29 1.69 -3.68
N ALA A 47 8.49 0.88 -4.37
CA ALA A 47 7.62 1.39 -5.41
C ALA A 47 6.39 2.10 -4.79
N PRO A 48 5.62 2.90 -5.57
CA PRO A 48 4.39 3.52 -5.10
C PRO A 48 3.41 2.53 -4.46
N GLU A 49 3.35 1.29 -4.94
CA GLU A 49 2.54 0.22 -4.37
C GLU A 49 2.91 -0.07 -2.89
N GLY A 50 4.20 -0.02 -2.55
CA GLY A 50 4.66 -0.12 -1.16
C GLY A 50 4.19 1.07 -0.32
N GLY A 51 4.29 2.30 -0.83
CA GLY A 51 3.74 3.48 -0.16
C GLY A 51 2.23 3.41 0.05
N ALA A 52 1.48 2.86 -0.91
CA ALA A 52 0.04 2.65 -0.78
C ALA A 52 -0.30 1.73 0.40
N THR A 53 0.46 0.65 0.60
CA THR A 53 0.24 -0.26 1.75
C THR A 53 0.53 0.42 3.08
N LEU A 54 1.59 1.25 3.17
CA LEU A 54 1.89 2.00 4.41
C LEU A 54 0.85 3.10 4.67
N ALA A 55 0.40 3.80 3.63
CA ALA A 55 -0.67 4.79 3.72
C ALA A 55 -1.96 4.15 4.27
N ALA A 56 -2.31 2.97 3.75
CA ALA A 56 -3.47 2.21 4.21
C ALA A 56 -3.30 1.74 5.66
N PHE A 57 -2.14 1.20 6.02
CA PHE A 57 -1.82 0.81 7.39
C PHE A 57 -2.02 1.97 8.37
N ILE A 58 -1.47 3.15 8.09
CA ILE A 58 -1.59 4.31 8.98
C ILE A 58 -3.05 4.74 9.18
N LYS A 59 -3.87 4.71 8.11
CA LYS A 59 -5.31 5.00 8.23
C LYS A 59 -6.04 3.98 9.08
N LEU A 60 -5.85 2.69 8.80
CA LEU A 60 -6.52 1.61 9.51
C LEU A 60 -6.11 1.54 10.98
N TYR A 61 -4.82 1.76 11.28
CA TYR A 61 -4.33 1.87 12.66
C TYR A 61 -4.98 3.05 13.40
N LYS A 62 -5.04 4.24 12.78
CA LYS A 62 -5.70 5.42 13.37
C LYS A 62 -7.20 5.22 13.58
N GLN A 63 -7.84 4.40 12.76
CA GLN A 63 -9.25 4.03 12.89
C GLN A 63 -9.50 2.92 13.92
N GLY A 64 -8.44 2.34 14.51
CA GLY A 64 -8.55 1.22 15.44
C GLY A 64 -8.89 -0.11 14.78
N TRP A 65 -8.79 -0.22 13.45
CA TRP A 65 -8.99 -1.48 12.74
C TRP A 65 -7.78 -2.41 12.89
N ILE A 66 -6.56 -1.85 12.96
CA ILE A 66 -5.32 -2.56 13.31
C ILE A 66 -4.94 -2.25 14.75
N ASN A 67 -4.67 -3.27 15.56
CA ASN A 67 -4.20 -3.10 16.94
C ASN A 67 -2.67 -3.02 17.02
N LYS A 68 -2.17 -2.38 18.09
CA LYS A 68 -0.74 -2.15 18.33
C LYS A 68 0.11 -3.44 18.45
N ASP A 69 -0.52 -4.55 18.85
CA ASP A 69 0.16 -5.82 19.13
C ASP A 69 0.08 -6.81 17.96
N GLU A 70 -0.50 -6.40 16.83
CA GLU A 70 -0.57 -7.22 15.63
C GLU A 70 0.74 -7.20 14.83
N THR A 71 1.06 -8.33 14.21
CA THR A 71 2.16 -8.41 13.24
C THR A 71 1.63 -8.18 11.84
N ILE A 72 2.11 -7.12 11.19
CA ILE A 72 1.61 -6.69 9.88
C ILE A 72 2.69 -6.87 8.81
N VAL A 73 2.31 -7.42 7.67
CA VAL A 73 3.17 -7.54 6.48
C VAL A 73 2.67 -6.60 5.40
N LEU A 74 3.55 -5.69 4.93
CA LEU A 74 3.27 -4.76 3.86
C LEU A 74 3.92 -5.26 2.56
N PHE A 75 3.11 -5.60 1.56
CA PHE A 75 3.60 -6.13 0.28
C PHE A 75 4.06 -5.01 -0.64
N ASN A 76 5.36 -4.70 -0.62
CA ASN A 76 5.99 -3.90 -1.66
C ASN A 76 6.29 -4.77 -2.89
N THR A 77 5.46 -4.66 -3.93
CA THR A 77 5.50 -5.54 -5.11
C THR A 77 6.51 -5.11 -6.19
N GLY A 78 7.22 -4.01 -5.98
CA GLY A 78 8.17 -3.46 -6.95
C GLY A 78 9.29 -2.65 -6.31
N SER A 79 10.10 -2.00 -7.14
CA SER A 79 11.12 -1.05 -6.68
C SER A 79 10.90 0.32 -7.30
N GLY A 80 11.24 1.38 -6.57
CA GLY A 80 11.19 2.76 -7.04
C GLY A 80 12.01 3.01 -8.31
N HIS A 81 13.02 2.19 -8.60
CA HIS A 81 13.79 2.23 -9.85
C HIS A 81 12.93 2.10 -11.12
N LYS A 82 11.74 1.48 -11.04
CA LYS A 82 10.80 1.38 -12.17
C LYS A 82 10.01 2.67 -12.42
N TYR A 83 10.18 3.66 -11.56
CA TYR A 83 9.32 4.82 -11.41
C TYR A 83 10.11 6.12 -11.21
N TYR A 84 11.37 6.20 -11.67
CA TYR A 84 12.23 7.38 -11.52
C TYR A 84 11.52 8.72 -11.81
N SER A 85 10.73 8.76 -12.88
CA SER A 85 9.97 9.95 -13.29
C SER A 85 8.95 10.47 -12.28
N LEU A 86 8.68 9.76 -11.19
CA LEU A 86 7.83 10.22 -10.08
C LEU A 86 8.63 10.96 -8.98
N TRP A 87 9.96 10.89 -9.02
CA TRP A 87 10.89 11.49 -8.05
C TRP A 87 11.86 12.50 -8.67
N ASP A 88 11.79 12.70 -9.98
CA ASP A 88 12.47 13.78 -10.70
C ASP A 88 11.84 15.15 -10.39
#